data_AF-A0A7C5YZY0-F1
#
_entry.id   AF-A0A7C5YZY0-F1
#
_cell.length_a   1.000
_cell.length_b   1.000
_cell.length_c   1.000
_cell.angle_alpha   90.00
_cell.angle_beta   90.00
_cell.angle_gamma   90.00
#
_symmetry.space_group_name_H-M   'P 1'
#
loop_
_entity.id
_entity.type
_entity.pdbx_description
1 polymer ?
#
loop_
_entity_poly.entity_id
_entity_poly.type
_entity_poly.pdbx_seq_one_letter_code
_entity_poly.pdbx_strand_id
1 'polypeptide(L)'
;MFKNPDSAISLIKLCDNSLVLAYNDSHVGRAPLNVALSEDEGKTWPYIKTVEPPEGVFAYPFLTQSSDGMIHLVYSWFYLKIAHIMFNKEWIKT
;
A
#
# COMPACT_ATOMS: atom_id res chain seq x y z
N MET A 1 -9.40 12.77 1.33
CA MET A 1 -8.06 12.97 1.90
C MET A 1 -7.70 11.68 2.63
N PHE A 2 -6.56 11.07 2.29
CA PHE A 2 -6.12 9.84 2.95
C PHE A 2 -5.85 10.12 4.44
N LYS A 3 -6.36 9.25 5.31
CA LYS A 3 -6.09 9.32 6.75
C LYS A 3 -4.73 8.63 6.95
N ASN A 4 -3.82 9.24 7.69
CA ASN A 4 -2.50 8.67 7.97
C ASN A 4 -1.92 9.34 9.21
N PRO A 5 -1.98 8.71 10.41
CA PRO A 5 -1.70 9.37 11.67
C PRO A 5 -0.19 9.35 11.94
N ASP A 6 0.55 10.23 11.26
CA ASP A 6 2.03 10.26 11.27
C ASP A 6 2.67 8.88 11.05
N SER A 7 2.00 8.03 10.26
CA SER A 7 2.51 6.72 9.87
C SER A 7 3.31 6.82 8.58
N ALA A 8 4.33 5.96 8.44
CA ALA A 8 5.09 5.90 7.20
C ALA A 8 4.16 5.49 6.04
N ILE A 9 4.39 6.11 4.88
CA ILE A 9 3.77 5.72 3.62
C ILE A 9 4.84 5.24 2.66
N SER A 10 4.44 4.48 1.64
CA SER A 10 5.30 4.19 0.49
C SER A 10 4.54 4.49 -0.80
N LEU A 11 5.16 5.27 -1.69
CA LEU A 11 4.59 5.62 -2.99
C LEU A 11 5.62 5.30 -4.07
N ILE A 12 5.23 4.51 -5.05
CA ILE A 12 6.06 4.25 -6.23
C ILE A 12 5.29 4.60 -7.51
N LYS A 13 6.04 5.01 -8.53
CA LYS A 13 5.56 5.06 -9.91
C LYS A 13 5.93 3.76 -10.59
N LEU A 14 4.93 3.07 -11.15
CA LEU A 14 5.12 1.84 -11.91
C LEU A 14 5.68 2.16 -13.32
N CYS A 15 6.18 1.13 -14.01
CA CYS A 15 6.67 1.23 -15.38
C CYS A 15 5.63 1.77 -16.38
N ASP A 16 4.34 1.60 -16.11
CA ASP A 16 3.24 2.10 -16.95
C ASP A 16 2.76 3.52 -16.57
N ASN A 17 3.53 4.22 -15.73
CA ASN A 17 3.22 5.52 -15.13
C ASN A 17 2.08 5.56 -14.10
N SER A 18 1.42 4.44 -13.80
CA SER A 18 0.48 4.39 -12.68
C SER A 18 1.20 4.60 -11.35
N LEU A 19 0.51 5.12 -10.34
CA LEU A 19 1.03 5.28 -8.98
C LEU A 19 0.40 4.27 -8.03
N VAL A 20 1.21 3.68 -7.16
CA VAL A 20 0.75 2.80 -6.07
C VAL A 20 1.19 3.36 -4.73
N LEU A 21 0.22 3.56 -3.84
CA LEU A 21 0.41 4.08 -2.49
C LEU A 21 0.07 3.00 -1.47
N ALA A 22 1.01 2.64 -0.60
CA ALA A 22 0.76 1.87 0.61
C ALA A 22 0.70 2.81 1.82
N TYR A 23 -0.39 2.73 2.58
CA TYR A 23 -0.65 3.62 3.72
C TYR A 23 -1.58 2.98 4.75
N ASN A 24 -1.58 3.51 5.98
CA ASN A 24 -2.53 3.09 7.00
C ASN A 24 -3.77 3.99 6.98
N ASP A 25 -4.94 3.49 6.58
CA ASP A 25 -6.17 4.30 6.48
C ASP A 25 -6.84 4.50 7.84
N SER A 26 -6.18 5.25 8.71
CA SER A 26 -6.57 5.45 10.10
C SER A 26 -6.33 6.88 10.56
N HIS A 27 -7.11 7.34 11.54
CA HIS A 27 -6.89 8.64 12.19
C HIS A 27 -5.98 8.55 13.42
N VAL A 28 -5.75 7.34 13.94
CA VAL A 28 -5.09 7.15 15.25
C VAL A 28 -4.15 5.94 15.31
N GLY A 29 -4.27 5.00 14.37
CA GLY A 29 -3.57 3.71 14.45
C GLY A 29 -2.80 3.35 13.19
N ARG A 30 -2.15 2.18 13.24
CA ARG A 30 -1.40 1.60 12.11
C ARG A 30 -2.15 0.46 11.42
N ALA A 31 -3.47 0.55 11.41
CA ALA A 31 -4.37 -0.41 10.77
C ALA A 31 -5.67 0.29 10.33
N PRO A 32 -6.30 -0.15 9.22
CA PRO A 32 -5.84 -1.20 8.31
C PRO A 32 -4.60 -0.78 7.50
N LEU A 33 -3.92 -1.73 6.86
CA LEU A 33 -2.92 -1.44 5.84
C LEU A 33 -3.58 -1.56 4.47
N ASN A 34 -3.62 -0.46 3.72
CA ASN A 34 -4.23 -0.39 2.40
C ASN A 34 -3.18 -0.12 1.32
N VAL A 35 -3.50 -0.58 0.11
CA VAL A 35 -2.87 -0.11 -1.13
C VAL A 35 -3.90 0.62 -1.99
N ALA A 36 -3.54 1.78 -2.52
CA ALA A 36 -4.35 2.54 -3.45
C ALA A 36 -3.63 2.67 -4.80
N LEU A 37 -4.39 2.71 -5.89
CA LEU A 37 -3.89 2.85 -7.25
C LEU A 37 -4.48 4.12 -7.88
N SER A 38 -3.60 4.89 -8.51
CA SER A 38 -3.95 6.00 -9.40
C SER A 38 -3.40 5.73 -10.79
N GLU A 39 -4.26 5.86 -11.80
CA GLU A 39 -3.88 5.73 -13.22
C GLU A 39 -3.83 7.10 -13.92
N ASP A 40 -3.95 8.20 -13.18
CA ASP A 40 -4.04 9.57 -13.67
C ASP A 40 -3.07 10.53 -12.95
N GLU A 41 -1.87 10.04 -12.67
CA GLU A 41 -0.76 10.79 -12.04
C GLU A 41 -1.12 11.36 -10.65
N GLY A 42 -1.96 10.66 -9.89
CA GLY A 42 -2.32 11.00 -8.52
C GLY A 42 -3.53 11.93 -8.41
N LYS A 43 -4.21 12.27 -9.50
CA LYS A 43 -5.41 13.13 -9.49
C LYS A 43 -6.60 12.41 -8.83
N THR A 44 -6.79 11.13 -9.12
CA THR A 44 -7.82 10.29 -8.53
C THR A 44 -7.25 8.94 -8.07
N TRP A 45 -7.93 8.34 -7.09
CA TRP A 45 -7.54 7.07 -6.48
C TRP A 45 -8.77 6.15 -6.34
N PRO A 46 -9.35 5.70 -7.47
CA PRO A 46 -10.62 4.98 -7.46
C PRO A 46 -10.51 3.54 -6.94
N TYR A 47 -9.31 2.96 -6.94
CA TYR A 47 -9.07 1.60 -6.50
C TYR A 47 -8.28 1.59 -5.18
N ILE A 48 -8.89 1.03 -4.14
CA ILE A 48 -8.29 0.86 -2.82
C ILE A 48 -8.54 -0.57 -2.38
N LYS A 49 -7.48 -1.26 -1.97
CA LYS A 49 -7.55 -2.62 -1.47
C LYS A 49 -6.91 -2.75 -0.11
N THR A 50 -7.63 -3.38 0.81
CA THR A 50 -7.11 -3.73 2.14
C THR A 50 -6.18 -4.93 2.03
N VAL A 51 -4.93 -4.76 2.46
CA VAL A 51 -3.92 -5.83 2.54
C VAL A 51 -4.01 -6.55 3.87
N GLU A 52 -4.13 -5.78 4.96
CA GLU A 52 -4.30 -6.29 6.32
C GLU A 52 -5.49 -5.61 7.00
N PRO A 53 -6.26 -6.35 7.82
CA PRO A 53 -7.54 -5.89 8.35
C PRO A 53 -7.35 -4.80 9.43
N PRO A 54 -8.44 -4.17 9.91
CA PRO A 54 -8.36 -3.13 10.95
C PRO A 54 -7.79 -3.61 12.30
N GLU A 55 -7.84 -4.92 12.58
CA GLU A 55 -7.28 -5.52 13.78
C GLU A 55 -5.77 -5.76 13.63
N GLY A 56 -4.96 -4.81 14.09
CA GLY A 56 -3.53 -5.03 14.22
C GLY A 56 -2.67 -3.79 14.23
N VAL A 57 -1.38 -4.01 14.02
CA VAL A 57 -0.37 -2.94 13.91
C VAL A 57 0.55 -3.29 12.74
N PHE A 58 0.42 -2.54 11.64
CA PHE A 58 1.16 -2.76 10.41
C PHE A 58 1.93 -1.48 10.07
N ALA A 59 3.25 -1.52 10.19
CA ALA A 59 4.09 -0.32 10.15
C ALA A 59 5.13 -0.38 9.04
N TYR A 60 5.62 0.79 8.65
CA TYR A 60 6.74 0.95 7.72
C TYR A 60 6.56 0.19 6.40
N PRO A 61 5.47 0.46 5.65
CA PRO A 61 5.31 -0.12 4.33
C PRO A 61 6.46 0.31 3.42
N PHE A 62 6.90 -0.59 2.56
CA PHE A 62 7.85 -0.31 1.50
C PHE A 62 7.44 -1.06 0.23
N LEU A 63 7.26 -0.31 -0.85
CA LEU A 63 6.90 -0.81 -2.16
C LEU A 63 8.11 -0.83 -3.10
N THR A 64 8.18 -1.86 -3.94
CA THR A 64 9.03 -1.87 -5.13
C THR A 64 8.37 -2.64 -6.26
N GLN A 65 8.77 -2.38 -7.50
CA GLN A 65 8.33 -3.12 -8.67
C GLN A 65 9.52 -3.93 -9.23
N SER A 66 9.31 -5.22 -9.45
CA SER A 66 10.27 -6.10 -10.11
C SER A 66 10.17 -5.99 -11.64
N SER A 67 11.19 -6.46 -12.34
CA SER A 67 11.29 -6.37 -13.81
C SER A 67 10.23 -7.20 -14.56
N ASP A 68 9.59 -8.15 -13.89
CA ASP A 68 8.44 -8.93 -14.42
C ASP A 68 7.10 -8.20 -14.25
N GLY A 69 7.12 -6.97 -13.71
CA GLY A 69 5.94 -6.13 -13.52
C GLY A 69 5.20 -6.37 -12.20
N MET A 70 5.64 -7.31 -11.37
CA MET A 70 5.03 -7.57 -10.06
C MET A 70 5.37 -6.46 -9.06
N ILE A 71 4.41 -6.17 -8.18
CA ILE A 71 4.54 -5.20 -7.10
C ILE A 71 4.78 -5.98 -5.82
N HIS A 72 5.85 -5.62 -5.12
CA HIS A 72 6.23 -6.19 -3.84
C HIS A 72 5.96 -5.16 -2.75
N LEU A 73 5.22 -5.59 -1.73
CA LEU A 73 5.01 -4.82 -0.50
C LEU A 73 5.61 -5.59 0.67
N VAL A 74 6.51 -4.94 1.41
CA VAL A 74 7.00 -5.42 2.70
C VAL A 74 6.62 -4.44 3.81
N TYR A 75 6.38 -4.96 5.02
CA TYR A 75 5.98 -4.15 6.16
C TYR A 75 6.26 -4.89 7.47
N SER A 76 6.35 -4.16 8.57
CA SER A 76 6.42 -4.72 9.93
C SER A 76 5.02 -5.15 10.39
N TRP A 77 4.87 -6.42 10.74
CA TRP A 77 3.65 -7.00 11.29
C TRP A 77 3.79 -7.14 12.80
N PHE A 78 3.01 -6.36 13.56
CA PHE A 78 3.04 -6.27 15.03
C PHE A 78 4.42 -5.93 15.63
N TYR A 79 5.36 -5.44 14.81
CA TYR A 79 6.80 -5.31 15.15
C TYR A 79 7.47 -6.63 15.55
N LEU A 80 6.89 -7.76 15.18
CA LEU A 80 7.41 -9.10 15.50
C LEU A 80 8.09 -9.76 14.30
N LYS A 81 7.60 -9.47 13.08
CA LYS A 81 8.12 -10.03 11.84
C LYS A 81 7.98 -9.02 10.70
N ILE A 82 8.73 -9.26 9.63
CA ILE A 82 8.51 -8.60 8.34
C ILE A 82 7.57 -9.49 7.52
N ALA A 83 6.44 -8.95 7.12
CA ALA A 83 5.53 -9.58 6.18
C ALA A 83 5.85 -9.13 4.75
N HIS A 84 5.56 -10.00 3.78
CA HIS A 84 5.76 -9.76 2.36
C HIS A 84 4.54 -10.26 1.59
N ILE A 85 4.04 -9.45 0.66
CA ILE A 85 3.05 -9.85 -0.34
C ILE A 85 3.51 -9.38 -1.72
N MET A 86 3.17 -10.18 -2.72
CA MET A 86 3.43 -9.91 -4.13
C MET A 86 2.10 -9.90 -4.88
N PHE A 87 1.84 -8.86 -5.67
CA PHE A 87 0.60 -8.69 -6.42
C PHE A 87 0.84 -7.90 -7.71
N ASN A 88 -0.16 -7.78 -8.55
CA ASN A 88 -0.13 -6.93 -9.74
C ASN A 88 -1.23 -5.87 -9.67
N LYS A 89 -1.27 -4.99 -10.67
CA LYS A 89 -2.25 -3.89 -10.74
C LYS A 89 -3.69 -4.39 -10.75
N GLU A 90 -3.97 -5.47 -11.48
CA GLU A 90 -5.31 -6.04 -11.60
C GLU A 90 -5.82 -6.59 -10.26
N TRP A 91 -4.95 -7.15 -9.42
CA TRP A 91 -5.32 -7.55 -8.08
C TRP A 91 -5.83 -6.38 -7.22
N ILE A 92 -5.32 -5.15 -7.42
CA ILE A 92 -5.80 -3.97 -6.68
C ILE A 92 -7.22 -3.57 -7.11
N LYS A 93 -7.62 -3.90 -8.35
CA LYS A 93 -8.89 -3.50 -8.96
C LYS A 93 -10.07 -4.43 -8.66
N THR A 94 -9.84 -5.55 -7.97
CA THR A 94 -10.90 -6.50 -7.55
C THR A 94 -11.45 -6.16 -6.18
#